data_AF-A0A3B8I5K2-F1
#
_entry.id   AF-A0A3B8I5K2-F1
#
_cell.length_a   1.000
_cell.length_b   1.000
_cell.length_c   1.000
_cell.angle_alpha   90.00
_cell.angle_beta   90.00
_cell.angle_gamma   90.00
#
_symmetry.space_group_name_H-M   'P 1'
#
loop_
_entity.id
_entity.type
_entity.pdbx_description
1 polymer ?
#
loop_
_entity_poly.entity_id
_entity_poly.type
_entity_poly.pdbx_seq_one_letter_code
_entity_poly.pdbx_strand_id
1 'polypeptide(L)'
;MNEVNKALLVGINHYDHLNKLNGCVADAQAMEKVLSRHDDGSVNFHCKTLTTGNRNFRITEAQLRKEIREFFQGVGDIALFYFSGHGSEDNLGGYLAVQDSEKHSLGISFTELLQVAQQCVEFREIFIILDCCYSGKISPPNDPGPMG
;
A
#
# COMPACT_ATOMS: atom_id res chain seq x y z
N MET A 1 20.49 10.64 18.50
CA MET A 1 20.46 10.36 17.04
C MET A 1 19.13 10.89 16.57
N ASN A 2 19.07 11.70 15.50
CA ASN A 2 17.76 12.09 14.96
C ASN A 2 17.11 10.84 14.40
N GLU A 3 16.02 10.41 15.02
CA GLU A 3 15.22 9.29 14.58
C GLU A 3 14.44 9.72 13.33
N VAL A 4 14.85 9.19 12.17
CA VAL A 4 14.30 9.67 10.90
C VAL A 4 12.97 8.97 10.61
N ASN A 5 11.96 9.75 10.22
CA ASN A 5 10.64 9.23 9.85
C ASN A 5 10.74 8.23 8.70
N LYS A 6 9.88 7.20 8.69
CA LYS A 6 9.86 6.18 7.65
C LYS A 6 8.55 6.23 6.87
N ALA A 7 8.63 6.06 5.56
CA ALA A 7 7.45 5.92 4.71
C ALA A 7 7.53 4.67 3.83
N LEU A 8 6.48 3.86 3.80
CA LEU A 8 6.27 2.78 2.83
C LEU A 8 5.15 3.21 1.89
N LEU A 9 5.48 3.40 0.61
CA LEU A 9 4.59 3.93 -0.41
C LEU A 9 4.33 2.84 -1.45
N VAL A 10 3.07 2.46 -1.66
CA VAL A 10 2.69 1.36 -2.54
C VAL A 10 1.73 1.84 -3.62
N GLY A 11 2.05 1.58 -4.89
CA GLY A 11 1.23 1.99 -6.04
C GLY A 11 1.09 0.87 -7.06
N ILE A 12 -0.12 0.35 -7.26
CA ILE A 12 -0.36 -0.84 -8.10
C ILE A 12 -1.31 -0.51 -9.25
N ASN A 13 -0.79 -0.52 -10.47
CA ASN A 13 -1.53 -0.35 -11.72
C ASN A 13 -1.81 -1.68 -12.43
N HIS A 14 -0.88 -2.62 -12.36
CA HIS A 14 -0.96 -3.89 -13.09
C HIS A 14 -1.26 -5.06 -12.17
N TYR A 15 -2.29 -5.81 -12.52
CA TYR A 15 -2.80 -6.98 -11.81
C TYR A 15 -2.87 -8.16 -12.78
N ASP A 16 -2.65 -9.37 -12.28
CA ASP A 16 -2.70 -10.60 -13.09
C ASP A 16 -4.14 -10.99 -13.42
N HIS A 17 -5.05 -10.80 -12.46
CA HIS A 17 -6.45 -11.27 -12.56
C HIS A 17 -7.49 -10.15 -12.40
N LEU A 18 -7.06 -8.91 -12.19
CA LEU A 18 -7.95 -7.74 -12.02
C LEU A 18 -7.76 -6.74 -13.16
N ASN A 19 -8.75 -5.85 -13.32
CA ASN A 19 -8.63 -4.74 -14.26
C ASN A 19 -7.46 -3.82 -13.90
N LYS A 20 -6.74 -3.35 -14.92
CA LYS A 20 -5.60 -2.43 -14.73
C LYS A 20 -6.08 -1.04 -14.30
N LEU A 21 -5.28 -0.37 -13.49
CA LEU A 21 -5.39 1.04 -13.15
C LEU A 21 -4.26 1.83 -13.82
N ASN A 22 -4.39 3.15 -13.92
CA ASN A 22 -3.41 3.99 -14.61
C ASN A 22 -2.79 5.10 -13.74
N GLY A 23 -3.31 5.35 -12.53
CA GLY A 23 -2.87 6.46 -11.66
C GLY A 23 -1.96 6.07 -10.50
N CYS A 24 -2.16 4.89 -9.92
CA CYS A 24 -1.63 4.53 -8.61
C CYS A 24 -0.10 4.56 -8.51
N VAL A 25 0.59 4.19 -9.58
CA VAL A 25 2.06 4.29 -9.64
C VAL A 25 2.52 5.75 -9.59
N ALA A 26 1.84 6.64 -10.31
CA ALA A 26 2.18 8.06 -10.32
C ALA A 26 1.87 8.71 -8.97
N ASP A 27 0.78 8.30 -8.31
CA ASP A 27 0.39 8.81 -6.99
C ASP A 27 1.44 8.46 -5.92
N ALA A 28 1.90 7.20 -5.89
CA ALA A 28 2.98 6.78 -4.97
C ALA A 28 4.30 7.55 -5.22
N GLN A 29 4.64 7.81 -6.48
CA GLN A 29 5.83 8.61 -6.84
C GLN A 29 5.67 10.09 -6.47
N ALA A 30 4.45 10.65 -6.56
CA ALA A 30 4.17 12.01 -6.12
C ALA A 30 4.31 12.12 -4.59
N MET A 31 3.80 11.15 -3.84
CA MET A 31 3.95 11.07 -2.39
C MET A 31 5.42 11.02 -1.96
N GLU A 32 6.25 10.23 -2.65
CA GLU A 32 7.70 10.16 -2.38
C GLU A 32 8.38 11.53 -2.53
N LYS A 33 8.05 12.26 -3.59
CA LYS A 33 8.62 13.60 -3.83
C LYS A 33 8.25 14.59 -2.74
N VAL A 34 7.01 14.54 -2.25
CA VAL A 34 6.52 15.43 -1.19
C VAL A 34 7.11 15.06 0.18
N LEU A 35 7.25 13.76 0.48
CA LEU A 35 7.65 13.29 1.80
C LEU A 35 9.16 13.20 2.01
N SER A 36 9.95 13.01 0.95
CA SER A 36 11.38 12.68 1.13
C SER A 36 12.22 13.84 1.69
N ARG A 37 11.84 15.10 1.44
CA ARG A 37 12.63 16.26 1.85
C ARG A 37 11.76 17.41 2.35
N HIS A 38 12.30 18.18 3.29
CA HIS A 38 11.77 19.50 3.64
C HIS A 38 12.15 20.54 2.56
N ASP A 39 11.52 21.71 2.61
CA ASP A 39 11.79 22.83 1.69
C ASP A 39 13.26 23.31 1.75
N ASP A 40 13.90 23.16 2.91
CA ASP A 40 15.33 23.46 3.12
C ASP A 40 16.28 22.38 2.57
N GLY A 41 15.74 21.31 1.97
CA GLY A 41 16.48 20.21 1.38
C GLY A 41 16.94 19.13 2.37
N SER A 42 16.70 19.27 3.69
CA SER A 42 16.97 18.23 4.67
C SER A 42 16.04 17.01 4.47
N VAL A 43 16.47 15.83 4.93
CA VAL A 43 15.66 14.60 4.81
C VAL A 43 14.48 14.71 5.77
N ASN A 44 13.27 14.45 5.26
CA ASN A 44 12.04 14.41 6.04
C ASN A 44 11.64 12.96 6.35
N PHE A 45 11.35 12.16 5.30
CA PHE A 45 11.12 10.72 5.42
C PHE A 45 12.14 9.90 4.64
N HIS A 46 12.57 8.78 5.20
CA HIS A 46 13.14 7.67 4.44
C HIS A 46 12.01 6.90 3.75
N CYS A 47 11.76 7.23 2.49
CA CYS A 47 10.75 6.58 1.66
C CYS A 47 11.28 5.27 1.06
N LYS A 48 10.46 4.20 1.14
CA LYS A 48 10.57 3.00 0.33
C LYS A 48 9.33 2.91 -0.57
N THR A 49 9.55 2.95 -1.88
CA THR A 49 8.47 3.02 -2.87
C THR A 49 8.37 1.71 -3.65
N LEU A 50 7.21 1.06 -3.59
CA LEU A 50 6.90 -0.20 -4.28
C LEU A 50 5.85 0.05 -5.36
N THR A 51 6.22 -0.12 -6.64
CA THR A 51 5.29 0.12 -7.77
C THR A 51 5.28 -0.97 -8.83
N THR A 52 4.14 -1.15 -9.50
CA THR A 52 4.03 -1.97 -10.72
C THR A 52 4.68 -1.24 -11.90
N GLY A 53 6.00 -1.36 -11.98
CA GLY A 53 6.85 -0.77 -13.03
C GLY A 53 8.28 -1.30 -12.94
N ASN A 54 8.65 -1.80 -11.77
CA ASN A 54 9.90 -2.52 -11.56
C ASN A 54 9.78 -3.97 -12.09
N ARG A 55 10.46 -4.28 -13.19
CA ARG A 55 10.43 -5.64 -13.80
C ARG A 55 11.03 -6.73 -12.91
N ASN A 56 11.84 -6.36 -11.92
CA ASN A 56 12.50 -7.29 -11.01
C ASN A 56 11.75 -7.45 -9.68
N PHE A 57 10.61 -6.77 -9.50
CA PHE A 57 9.87 -6.79 -8.24
C PHE A 57 8.37 -6.90 -8.49
N ARG A 58 7.78 -7.97 -7.97
CA ARG A 58 6.33 -8.17 -7.96
C ARG A 58 5.80 -7.90 -6.56
N ILE A 59 4.76 -7.09 -6.48
CA ILE A 59 4.04 -6.77 -5.25
C ILE A 59 2.98 -7.86 -5.09
N THR A 60 3.43 -9.05 -4.73
CA THR A 60 2.55 -10.18 -4.39
C THR A 60 2.09 -10.08 -2.95
N GLU A 61 1.11 -10.88 -2.56
CA GLU A 61 0.64 -10.93 -1.17
C GLU A 61 1.80 -11.25 -0.20
N ALA A 62 2.59 -12.28 -0.51
CA ALA A 62 3.74 -12.67 0.30
C ALA A 62 4.80 -11.56 0.40
N GLN A 63 5.07 -10.88 -0.72
CA GLN A 63 6.06 -9.81 -0.76
C GLN A 63 5.58 -8.57 0.00
N LEU A 64 4.37 -8.09 -0.26
CA LEU A 64 3.84 -6.91 0.43
C LEU A 64 3.73 -7.16 1.94
N ARG A 65 3.31 -8.36 2.35
CA ARG A 65 3.27 -8.76 3.76
C ARG A 65 4.65 -8.70 4.43
N LYS A 66 5.69 -9.20 3.75
CA LYS A 66 7.07 -9.11 4.22
C LYS A 66 7.50 -7.65 4.38
N GLU A 67 7.21 -6.83 3.38
CA GLU A 67 7.55 -5.41 3.34
C GLU A 67 6.88 -4.59 4.45
N ILE A 68 5.60 -4.86 4.73
CA ILE A 68 4.87 -4.25 5.84
C ILE A 68 5.52 -4.59 7.18
N ARG A 69 5.86 -5.88 7.40
CA ARG A 69 6.52 -6.30 8.65
C ARG A 69 7.90 -5.66 8.81
N GLU A 70 8.71 -5.60 7.76
CA GLU A 70 10.02 -4.94 7.81
C GLU A 70 9.88 -3.42 7.99
N PHE A 71 8.84 -2.82 7.42
CA PHE A 71 8.56 -1.40 7.56
C PHE A 71 8.24 -1.00 9.00
N PHE A 72 7.42 -1.79 9.70
CA PHE A 72 7.09 -1.57 11.11
C PHE A 72 8.16 -2.04 12.11
N GLN A 73 9.36 -2.43 11.62
CA GLN A 73 10.52 -2.69 12.48
C GLN A 73 11.46 -1.46 12.55
N GLY A 74 12.19 -1.33 13.66
CA GLY A 74 13.14 -0.24 13.91
C GLY A 74 12.50 0.97 14.59
N VAL A 75 13.28 2.02 14.88
CA VAL A 75 12.85 3.17 15.71
C VAL A 75 12.75 4.44 14.87
N GLY A 76 11.72 5.26 15.11
CA GLY A 76 11.47 6.53 14.42
C GLY A 76 10.42 7.38 15.14
N ASP A 77 10.32 8.68 14.83
CA ASP A 77 9.19 9.47 15.35
C ASP A 77 7.87 9.10 14.63
N ILE A 78 7.87 9.07 13.30
CA ILE A 78 6.68 8.81 12.47
C ILE A 78 6.90 7.64 11.51
N ALA A 79 5.92 6.73 11.44
CA ALA A 79 5.77 5.76 10.35
C ALA A 79 4.54 6.09 9.49
N LEU A 80 4.73 6.29 8.19
CA LEU A 80 3.66 6.52 7.22
C LEU A 80 3.54 5.36 6.23
N PHE A 81 2.40 4.68 6.21
CA PHE A 81 2.03 3.72 5.18
C PHE A 81 1.06 4.38 4.21
N TYR A 82 1.39 4.38 2.91
CA TYR A 82 0.51 4.86 1.84
C TYR A 82 0.27 3.73 0.84
N PHE A 83 -0.99 3.52 0.48
CA PHE A 83 -1.37 2.56 -0.56
C PHE A 83 -2.31 3.23 -1.57
N SER A 84 -2.01 3.07 -2.86
CA SER A 84 -2.89 3.38 -3.97
C SER A 84 -3.06 2.15 -4.87
N GLY A 85 -4.32 1.79 -5.14
CA GLY A 85 -4.67 0.58 -5.89
C GLY A 85 -6.12 0.14 -5.68
N HIS A 86 -6.44 -1.07 -6.12
CA HIS A 86 -7.72 -1.70 -5.83
C HIS A 86 -7.88 -2.00 -4.35
N GLY A 87 -9.02 -1.59 -3.80
CA GLY A 87 -9.54 -2.05 -2.52
C GLY A 87 -10.65 -3.07 -2.75
N SER A 88 -10.77 -4.03 -1.85
CA SER A 88 -11.90 -4.97 -1.85
C SER A 88 -12.54 -5.01 -0.48
N GLU A 89 -13.84 -5.28 -0.46
CA GLU A 89 -14.57 -5.60 0.75
C GLU A 89 -15.24 -6.95 0.56
N ASP A 90 -15.10 -7.83 1.55
CA ASP A 90 -15.91 -9.04 1.67
C ASP A 90 -16.61 -9.04 3.04
N ASN A 91 -17.27 -10.15 3.38
CA ASN A 91 -17.96 -10.28 4.67
C ASN A 91 -16.99 -10.29 5.88
N LEU A 92 -15.68 -10.46 5.66
CA LEU A 92 -14.61 -10.49 6.67
C LEU A 92 -13.92 -9.12 6.83
N GLY A 93 -14.07 -8.21 5.87
CA GLY A 93 -13.64 -6.83 5.96
C GLY A 93 -12.97 -6.30 4.69
N GLY A 94 -12.18 -5.22 4.85
CA GLY A 94 -11.45 -4.58 3.76
C GLY A 94 -10.09 -5.23 3.46
N TYR A 95 -9.69 -5.24 2.19
CA TYR A 95 -8.43 -5.79 1.70
C TYR A 95 -7.74 -4.84 0.71
N LEU A 96 -6.41 -4.81 0.76
CA LEU A 96 -5.53 -4.21 -0.21
C LEU A 96 -5.19 -5.25 -1.28
N ALA A 97 -5.71 -5.06 -2.49
CA ALA A 97 -5.43 -5.97 -3.60
C ALA A 97 -3.99 -5.77 -4.12
N VAL A 98 -3.32 -6.89 -4.34
CA VAL A 98 -1.93 -7.03 -4.79
C VAL A 98 -1.88 -7.59 -6.22
N GLN A 99 -0.71 -7.66 -6.85
CA GLN A 99 -0.60 -8.05 -8.26
C GLN A 99 -1.21 -9.43 -8.56
N ASP A 100 -1.06 -10.38 -7.62
CA ASP A 100 -1.56 -11.75 -7.71
C ASP A 100 -2.94 -11.94 -7.06
N SER A 101 -3.64 -10.86 -6.73
CA SER A 101 -4.99 -10.96 -6.16
C SER A 101 -6.00 -11.52 -7.15
N GLU A 102 -6.85 -12.40 -6.64
CA GLU A 102 -7.94 -13.07 -7.36
C GLU A 102 -9.15 -13.30 -6.42
N LYS A 103 -10.22 -13.90 -6.95
CA LYS A 103 -11.53 -14.03 -6.27
C LYS A 103 -11.48 -14.60 -4.84
N HIS A 104 -10.54 -15.49 -4.55
CA HIS A 104 -10.39 -16.14 -3.25
C HIS A 104 -9.07 -15.82 -2.54
N SER A 105 -8.25 -14.93 -3.12
CA SER A 105 -7.02 -14.40 -2.54
C SER A 105 -7.01 -12.89 -2.77
N LEU A 106 -7.63 -12.16 -1.83
CA LEU A 106 -7.91 -10.74 -1.99
C LEU A 106 -6.70 -9.84 -1.67
N GLY A 107 -5.61 -10.41 -1.15
CA GLY A 107 -4.40 -9.68 -0.75
C GLY A 107 -4.30 -9.47 0.76
N ILE A 108 -3.87 -8.27 1.18
CA ILE A 108 -3.61 -7.97 2.60
C ILE A 108 -4.87 -7.39 3.25
N SER A 109 -5.38 -8.05 4.29
CA SER A 109 -6.53 -7.52 5.03
C SER A 109 -6.14 -6.26 5.81
N PHE A 110 -7.09 -5.34 5.96
CA PHE A 110 -6.89 -4.14 6.79
C PHE A 110 -6.66 -4.50 8.25
N THR A 111 -7.35 -5.55 8.73
CA THR A 111 -7.16 -6.08 10.08
C THR A 111 -5.71 -6.52 10.28
N GLU A 112 -5.12 -7.26 9.33
CA GLU A 112 -3.71 -7.66 9.39
C GLU A 112 -2.78 -6.44 9.41
N LEU A 113 -3.00 -5.46 8.54
CA LEU A 113 -2.19 -4.23 8.51
C LEU A 113 -2.27 -3.47 9.84
N LEU A 114 -3.48 -3.28 10.38
CA LEU A 114 -3.70 -2.57 11.64
C LEU A 114 -3.12 -3.33 12.83
N GLN A 115 -3.22 -4.66 12.86
CA GLN A 115 -2.61 -5.47 13.92
C GLN A 115 -1.09 -5.32 13.94
N VAL A 116 -0.44 -5.37 12.78
CA VAL A 116 1.02 -5.15 12.69
C VAL A 116 1.38 -3.74 13.15
N ALA A 117 0.62 -2.72 12.73
CA ALA A 117 0.84 -1.34 13.16
C ALA A 117 0.67 -1.16 14.68
N GLN A 118 -0.38 -1.74 15.27
CA GLN A 118 -0.67 -1.64 16.71
C GLN A 118 0.36 -2.36 17.59
N GLN A 119 1.02 -3.39 17.05
CA GLN A 119 2.09 -4.10 17.74
C GLN A 119 3.42 -3.36 17.72
N CYS A 120 3.56 -2.36 16.84
CA CYS A 120 4.75 -1.53 16.79
C CYS A 120 4.74 -0.53 17.94
N VAL A 121 5.80 -0.57 18.75
CA VAL A 121 6.00 0.31 19.92
C VAL A 121 7.13 1.31 19.69
N GLU A 122 7.85 1.15 18.58
CA GLU A 122 9.06 1.87 18.25
C GLU A 122 8.82 3.17 17.48
N PHE A 123 7.61 3.39 16.94
CA PHE A 123 7.19 4.68 16.40
C PHE A 123 6.25 5.40 17.36
N ARG A 124 6.42 6.72 17.50
CA ARG A 124 5.52 7.56 18.31
C ARG A 124 4.17 7.73 17.64
N GLU A 125 4.17 7.93 16.32
CA GLU A 125 2.95 8.13 15.53
C GLU A 125 2.95 7.25 14.27
N ILE A 126 1.79 6.70 13.95
CA ILE A 126 1.59 5.87 12.75
C ILE A 126 0.44 6.46 11.93
N PHE A 127 0.72 6.77 10.67
CA PHE A 127 -0.27 7.20 9.69
C PHE A 127 -0.48 6.11 8.63
N ILE A 128 -1.73 5.81 8.33
CA ILE A 128 -2.11 4.87 7.27
C ILE A 128 -3.06 5.62 6.34
N ILE A 129 -2.64 5.81 5.09
CA ILE A 129 -3.40 6.50 4.04
C ILE A 129 -3.73 5.48 2.96
N LEU A 130 -5.03 5.26 2.75
CA LEU A 130 -5.54 4.31 1.76
C LEU A 130 -6.29 5.08 0.66
N ASP A 131 -5.66 5.14 -0.51
CA ASP A 131 -6.19 5.72 -1.74
C ASP A 131 -6.69 4.61 -2.66
N CYS A 132 -7.78 3.98 -2.24
CA CYS A 132 -8.39 2.86 -2.95
C CYS A 132 -9.90 3.05 -3.08
N CYS A 133 -10.45 2.71 -4.25
CA CYS A 133 -11.89 2.77 -4.46
C CYS A 133 -12.59 1.58 -3.76
N TYR A 134 -13.46 1.86 -2.79
CA TYR A 134 -14.34 0.89 -2.13
C TYR A 134 -15.60 0.61 -2.95
N SER A 135 -15.46 0.26 -4.22
CA SER A 135 -16.63 0.08 -5.12
C SER A 135 -17.38 -1.25 -4.93
N GLY A 136 -17.20 -1.94 -3.79
CA GLY A 136 -17.98 -3.11 -3.40
C GLY A 136 -17.84 -4.36 -4.27
N LYS A 137 -17.05 -4.33 -5.35
CA LYS A 137 -16.81 -5.47 -6.24
C LYS A 137 -15.41 -5.38 -6.86
N ILE A 138 -14.53 -6.31 -6.50
CA ILE A 138 -13.46 -6.72 -7.41
C ILE A 138 -14.16 -7.27 -8.65
N SER A 139 -14.18 -6.48 -9.72
CA SER A 139 -14.73 -6.92 -11.00
C SER A 139 -13.60 -7.57 -11.78
N PRO A 140 -13.63 -8.89 -12.05
CA PRO A 140 -12.68 -9.50 -12.96
C PRO A 140 -12.78 -8.85 -14.35
N PRO A 141 -11.73 -8.93 -15.19
CA PRO A 141 -11.83 -8.49 -16.56
C PRO A 141 -12.96 -9.23 -17.26
N ASN A 142 -13.96 -8.49 -17.76
CA ASN A 142 -15.22 -8.92 -18.39
C ASN A 142 -16.44 -9.21 -17.49
N ASP A 143 -16.50 -8.73 -16.26
CA ASP A 143 -17.78 -8.68 -15.52
C ASP A 143 -18.64 -7.52 -16.06
N PRO A 144 -19.81 -7.75 -16.70
CA PRO A 144 -20.65 -6.69 -17.26
C PRO A 144 -21.29 -5.79 -16.19
N GLY A 145 -21.03 -6.06 -14.91
CA GLY A 145 -21.71 -5.38 -13.80
C GLY A 145 -23.17 -5.82 -13.73
N PRO A 146 -23.89 -5.45 -12.65
CA PRO A 146 -25.33 -5.63 -12.64
C PRO A 146 -25.94 -4.73 -13.72
N MET A 147 -26.51 -5.34 -14.75
CA MET A 147 -27.41 -4.66 -15.67
C MET A 147 -28.61 -4.16 -14.86
N GLY A 148 -28.65 -2.85 -14.63
CA GLY A 148 -29.77 -2.16 -13.99
C GLY A 148 -30.98 -2.05 -14.91
#